data_AF-A0A2K8SGM6-F1
#
_entry.id   AF-A0A2K8SGM6-F1
#
_cell.length_a   1.000
_cell.length_b   1.000
_cell.length_c   1.000
_cell.angle_alpha   90.00
_cell.angle_beta   90.00
_cell.angle_gamma   90.00
#
_symmetry.space_group_name_H-M   'P 1'
#
loop_
_entity.id
_entity.type
_entity.pdbx_description
1 polymer ?
#
loop_
_entity_poly.entity_id
_entity_poly.type
_entity_poly.pdbx_seq_one_letter_code
_entity_poly.pdbx_strand_id
1 'polypeptide(L)'
;MPVPEPQRELLEQILAKLKTDNRLLGVAIGGSYLSRKMDEYSDLDLIIVVDDVHYQQVLKERQLLASKLGKLLAAFTGEHVGEPRLLICLYDSPLIHVDLKFLLLQDFQTDRIENPIILWERGNLLTLAVSDNPRNYPPFDPQWIEDRFWVWVHYGATKLGRGELFEVIDFLSFLRGQVLAPLAKVQAGLLPRGVRNLETEIPFYLNDFRQTIPAKHDQEEIGRSLQHTIRFYCQLRSKLAMSELIIHSQAEAASTKYLQSVIDKFK
;
A
#
# COMPACT_ATOMS: atom_id res chain seq x y z
N MET A 1 4.93 -19.01 7.44
CA MET A 1 6.21 -19.27 8.14
C MET A 1 6.09 -18.78 9.58
N PRO A 2 6.89 -19.28 10.53
CA PRO A 2 6.90 -18.70 11.88
C PRO A 2 7.37 -17.24 11.81
N VAL A 3 6.89 -16.42 12.74
CA VAL A 3 7.39 -15.05 12.94
C VAL A 3 8.89 -15.14 13.25
N PRO A 4 9.76 -14.37 12.58
CA PRO A 4 11.19 -14.43 12.87
C PRO A 4 11.48 -14.04 14.33
N GLU A 5 12.51 -14.66 14.91
CA GLU A 5 12.81 -14.54 16.34
C GLU A 5 12.93 -13.10 16.85
N PRO A 6 13.66 -12.18 16.19
CA PRO A 6 13.77 -10.80 16.66
C PRO A 6 12.43 -10.07 16.74
N GLN A 7 11.59 -10.22 15.71
CA GLN A 7 10.23 -9.66 15.66
C GLN A 7 9.35 -10.27 16.74
N ARG A 8 9.45 -11.58 16.96
CA ARG A 8 8.67 -12.31 17.96
C ARG A 8 9.02 -11.86 19.38
N GLU A 9 10.29 -11.81 19.73
CA GLU A 9 10.76 -11.38 21.06
C GLU A 9 10.32 -9.94 21.36
N LEU A 10 10.49 -9.04 20.40
CA LEU A 10 10.04 -7.65 20.55
C LEU A 10 8.51 -7.56 20.68
N LEU A 11 7.75 -8.30 19.88
CA LEU A 11 6.30 -8.35 19.96
C LEU A 11 5.82 -8.85 21.33
N GLU A 12 6.41 -9.92 21.84
CA GLU A 12 6.09 -10.47 23.17
C GLU A 12 6.38 -9.46 24.29
N GLN A 13 7.52 -8.76 24.22
CA GLN A 13 7.86 -7.69 25.15
C GLN A 13 6.86 -6.53 25.10
N ILE A 14 6.50 -6.08 23.89
CA ILE A 14 5.50 -5.02 23.68
C ILE A 14 4.16 -5.44 24.29
N LEU A 15 3.68 -6.63 23.96
CA LEU A 15 2.41 -7.15 24.45
C LEU A 15 2.40 -7.28 25.98
N ALA A 16 3.48 -7.75 26.59
CA ALA A 16 3.58 -7.87 28.04
C ALA A 16 3.36 -6.53 28.74
N LYS A 17 3.85 -5.43 28.17
CA LYS A 17 3.67 -4.08 28.72
C LYS A 17 2.27 -3.54 28.44
N LEU A 18 1.78 -3.66 27.19
CA LEU A 18 0.47 -3.13 26.80
C LEU A 18 -0.68 -3.81 27.56
N LYS A 19 -0.59 -5.11 27.83
CA LYS A 19 -1.58 -5.88 28.62
C LYS A 19 -1.82 -5.32 30.03
N THR A 20 -0.82 -4.68 30.61
CA THR A 20 -0.91 -4.11 31.97
C THR A 20 -1.48 -2.70 32.01
N ASP A 21 -1.64 -2.05 30.86
CA ASP A 21 -2.21 -0.70 30.78
C ASP A 21 -3.74 -0.76 30.82
N ASN A 22 -4.31 -0.31 31.95
CA ASN A 22 -5.76 -0.31 32.19
C ASN A 22 -6.55 0.57 31.23
N ARG A 23 -5.88 1.45 30.48
CA ARG A 23 -6.51 2.34 29.50
C ARG A 23 -6.78 1.66 28.16
N LEU A 24 -6.22 0.48 27.92
CA LEU A 24 -6.30 -0.23 26.63
C LEU A 24 -7.36 -1.32 26.68
N LEU A 25 -8.14 -1.45 25.62
CA LEU A 25 -9.18 -2.48 25.45
C LEU A 25 -8.66 -3.71 24.70
N GLY A 26 -7.66 -3.55 23.84
CA GLY A 26 -7.11 -4.66 23.08
C GLY A 26 -5.95 -4.27 22.17
N VAL A 27 -5.25 -5.29 21.67
CA VAL A 27 -4.17 -5.17 20.70
C VAL A 27 -4.42 -6.19 19.59
N ALA A 28 -4.39 -5.71 18.35
CA ALA A 28 -4.47 -6.54 17.15
C ALA A 28 -3.25 -6.27 16.24
N ILE A 29 -3.01 -7.15 15.28
CA ILE A 29 -1.90 -7.05 14.33
C ILE A 29 -2.37 -7.26 12.89
N GLY A 30 -1.86 -6.42 11.98
CA GLY A 30 -2.14 -6.46 10.54
C GLY A 30 -0.95 -6.91 9.70
N GLY A 31 -0.92 -6.42 8.46
CA GLY A 31 0.28 -6.44 7.61
C GLY A 31 0.80 -7.82 7.22
N SER A 32 2.13 -7.94 7.19
CA SER A 32 2.82 -9.17 6.76
C SER A 32 2.50 -10.37 7.68
N TYR A 33 2.24 -10.10 8.96
CA TYR A 33 1.80 -11.08 9.96
C TYR A 33 0.50 -11.77 9.53
N LEU A 34 -0.52 -10.99 9.15
CA LEU A 34 -1.81 -11.51 8.69
C LEU A 34 -1.67 -12.43 7.48
N SER A 35 -0.81 -12.05 6.53
CA SER A 35 -0.55 -12.85 5.32
C SER A 35 0.38 -14.04 5.53
N ARG A 36 0.92 -14.25 6.74
CA ARG A 36 1.92 -15.28 7.09
C ARG A 36 3.20 -15.21 6.24
N LYS A 37 3.55 -14.02 5.76
CA LYS A 37 4.70 -13.71 4.89
C LYS A 37 5.78 -12.90 5.61
N MET A 38 5.86 -12.98 6.94
CA MET A 38 6.92 -12.30 7.68
C MET A 38 8.30 -12.92 7.41
N ASP A 39 9.30 -12.07 7.35
CA ASP A 39 10.73 -12.36 7.22
C ASP A 39 11.56 -11.39 8.08
N GLU A 40 12.90 -11.52 8.03
CA GLU A 40 13.82 -10.70 8.83
C GLU A 40 13.72 -9.19 8.55
N TYR A 41 13.15 -8.80 7.40
CA TYR A 41 12.96 -7.41 6.98
C TYR A 41 11.59 -6.85 7.32
N SER A 42 10.71 -7.68 7.90
CA SER A 42 9.35 -7.30 8.23
C SER A 42 9.27 -6.44 9.48
N ASP A 43 8.37 -5.46 9.42
CA ASP A 43 7.91 -4.64 10.52
C ASP A 43 6.77 -5.29 11.32
N LEU A 44 6.32 -4.60 12.37
CA LEU A 44 5.16 -4.98 13.18
C LEU A 44 4.05 -3.92 13.09
N ASP A 45 2.94 -4.27 12.46
CA ASP A 45 1.76 -3.40 12.30
C ASP A 45 0.74 -3.59 13.44
N LEU A 46 0.90 -2.89 14.56
CA LEU A 46 0.03 -3.02 15.73
C LEU A 46 -1.11 -2.00 15.73
N ILE A 47 -2.31 -2.51 16.02
CA ILE A 47 -3.49 -1.69 16.27
C ILE A 47 -3.79 -1.78 17.76
N ILE A 48 -3.70 -0.64 18.44
CA ILE A 48 -3.95 -0.48 19.87
C ILE A 48 -5.33 0.15 20.03
N VAL A 49 -6.28 -0.61 20.58
CA VAL A 49 -7.63 -0.11 20.87
C VAL A 49 -7.65 0.44 22.29
N VAL A 50 -8.01 1.71 22.40
CA VAL A 50 -8.00 2.48 23.65
C VAL A 50 -9.42 2.70 24.14
N ASP A 51 -9.59 2.67 25.46
CA ASP A 51 -10.83 3.04 26.13
C ASP A 51 -11.14 4.54 25.88
N ASP A 52 -12.40 4.88 25.66
CA ASP A 52 -12.82 6.19 25.18
C ASP A 52 -12.49 7.30 26.18
N VAL A 53 -12.64 7.05 27.48
CA VAL A 53 -12.35 8.00 28.56
C VAL A 53 -10.86 8.37 28.61
N HIS A 54 -9.98 7.51 28.08
CA HIS A 54 -8.53 7.69 28.10
C HIS A 54 -7.94 8.08 26.75
N TYR A 55 -8.70 8.08 25.66
CA TYR A 55 -8.18 8.20 24.30
C TYR A 55 -7.35 9.46 24.07
N GLN A 56 -7.86 10.63 24.47
CA GLN A 56 -7.15 11.91 24.30
C GLN A 56 -5.85 11.97 25.09
N GLN A 57 -5.83 11.36 26.28
CA GLN A 57 -4.63 11.29 27.10
C GLN A 57 -3.60 10.35 26.46
N VAL A 58 -4.01 9.15 26.05
CA VAL A 58 -3.12 8.16 25.41
C VAL A 58 -2.54 8.70 24.11
N LEU A 59 -3.34 9.39 23.29
CA LEU A 59 -2.82 10.04 22.10
C LEU A 59 -1.75 11.07 22.45
N LYS A 60 -1.96 11.96 23.43
CA LYS A 60 -0.94 12.93 23.83
C LYS A 60 0.33 12.28 24.36
N GLU A 61 0.20 11.15 25.06
CA GLU A 61 1.30 10.41 25.67
C GLU A 61 1.90 9.33 24.78
N ARG A 62 1.43 9.13 23.54
CA ARG A 62 1.76 7.95 22.72
C ARG A 62 3.26 7.73 22.49
N GLN A 63 4.04 8.81 22.35
CA GLN A 63 5.50 8.71 22.25
C GLN A 63 6.16 8.25 23.56
N LEU A 64 5.65 8.73 24.71
CA LEU A 64 6.11 8.28 26.02
C LEU A 64 5.67 6.83 26.30
N LEU A 65 4.51 6.42 25.81
CA LEU A 65 4.09 5.02 25.85
C LEU A 65 5.07 4.17 25.03
N ALA A 66 5.34 4.54 23.77
CA ALA A 66 6.27 3.84 22.89
C ALA A 66 7.68 3.74 23.48
N SER A 67 8.20 4.82 24.10
CA SER A 67 9.53 4.79 24.73
C SER A 67 9.63 3.81 25.90
N LYS A 68 8.50 3.39 26.49
CA LYS A 68 8.47 2.37 27.54
C LYS A 68 8.38 0.97 26.96
N LEU A 69 7.99 0.78 25.70
CA LEU A 69 7.80 -0.54 25.09
C LEU A 69 9.13 -1.23 24.77
N GLY A 70 10.17 -0.49 24.44
CA GLY A 70 11.52 -0.98 24.16
C GLY A 70 12.54 0.16 24.09
N LYS A 71 13.73 -0.11 23.54
CA LYS A 71 14.75 0.93 23.30
C LYS A 71 14.38 1.75 22.07
N LEU A 72 13.50 2.73 22.24
CA LEU A 72 13.04 3.59 21.16
C LEU A 72 14.16 4.54 20.70
N LEU A 73 14.48 4.53 19.41
CA LEU A 73 15.45 5.45 18.80
C LEU A 73 14.79 6.70 18.25
N ALA A 74 13.67 6.52 17.53
CA ALA A 74 12.93 7.60 16.90
C ALA A 74 11.45 7.23 16.80
N ALA A 75 10.58 8.24 16.88
CA ALA A 75 9.17 8.08 16.59
C ALA A 75 8.56 9.35 16.00
N PHE A 76 7.63 9.19 15.06
CA PHE A 76 6.92 10.29 14.44
C PHE A 76 5.52 9.85 14.00
N THR A 77 4.67 10.83 13.70
CA THR A 77 3.27 10.63 13.30
C THR A 77 3.12 10.27 11.83
N GLY A 78 2.07 9.50 11.51
CA GLY A 78 1.66 9.16 10.16
C GLY A 78 1.02 10.31 9.34
N GLU A 79 1.29 11.58 9.67
CA GLU A 79 0.66 12.74 9.01
C GLU A 79 0.98 12.81 7.50
N HIS A 80 2.19 12.41 7.12
CA HIS A 80 2.63 12.33 5.73
C HIS A 80 1.87 11.29 4.88
N VAL A 81 1.18 10.33 5.52
CA VAL A 81 0.26 9.37 4.89
C VAL A 81 -1.20 9.63 5.25
N GLY A 82 -1.52 10.77 5.87
CA GLY A 82 -2.87 11.14 6.27
C GLY A 82 -3.44 10.39 7.46
N GLU A 83 -2.61 9.71 8.27
CA GLU A 83 -3.04 8.95 9.44
C GLU A 83 -2.38 9.50 10.73
N PRO A 84 -2.92 10.58 11.33
CA PRO A 84 -2.33 11.20 12.52
C PRO A 84 -2.43 10.32 13.78
N ARG A 85 -3.27 9.27 13.76
CA ARG A 85 -3.40 8.30 14.86
C ARG A 85 -2.32 7.22 14.82
N LEU A 86 -1.55 7.14 13.74
CA LEU A 86 -0.41 6.24 13.59
C LEU A 86 0.84 6.89 14.19
N LEU A 87 1.53 6.14 15.05
CA LEU A 87 2.87 6.44 15.51
C LEU A 87 3.83 5.40 14.93
N ILE A 88 4.72 5.88 14.07
CA ILE A 88 5.77 5.09 13.43
C ILE A 88 6.99 5.11 14.33
N CYS A 89 7.47 3.94 14.74
CA CYS A 89 8.55 3.79 15.72
C CYS A 89 9.72 2.99 15.14
N LEU A 90 10.94 3.44 15.44
CA LEU A 90 12.15 2.65 15.24
C LEU A 90 12.71 2.25 16.60
N TYR A 91 12.74 0.95 16.89
CA TYR A 91 13.35 0.38 18.09
C TYR A 91 14.74 -0.16 17.78
N ASP A 92 15.59 -0.22 18.80
CA ASP A 92 16.91 -0.84 18.76
C ASP A 92 16.96 -2.13 19.60
N SER A 93 17.91 -2.99 19.26
CA SER A 93 18.22 -4.25 19.96
C SER A 93 16.98 -5.15 20.14
N PRO A 94 16.35 -5.62 19.05
CA PRO A 94 16.76 -5.54 17.63
C PRO A 94 16.32 -4.25 16.91
N LEU A 95 17.00 -3.92 15.81
CA LEU A 95 16.64 -2.77 14.95
C LEU A 95 15.37 -3.10 14.16
N ILE A 96 14.20 -2.71 14.67
CA ILE A 96 12.90 -3.06 14.09
C ILE A 96 11.99 -1.86 14.01
N HIS A 97 11.32 -1.76 12.86
CA HIS A 97 10.24 -0.82 12.60
C HIS A 97 8.92 -1.35 13.18
N VAL A 98 8.21 -0.53 13.94
CA VAL A 98 6.92 -0.87 14.55
C VAL A 98 5.94 0.27 14.36
N ASP A 99 4.81 -0.04 13.74
CA ASP A 99 3.69 0.86 13.57
C ASP A 99 2.68 0.67 14.69
N LEU A 100 2.39 1.74 15.43
CA LEU A 100 1.42 1.75 16.52
C LEU A 100 0.23 2.64 16.13
N LYS A 101 -0.86 2.04 15.68
CA LYS A 101 -2.10 2.75 15.33
C LYS A 101 -3.07 2.77 16.51
N PHE A 102 -3.40 3.95 17.02
CA PHE A 102 -4.27 4.13 18.19
C PHE A 102 -5.71 4.41 17.79
N LEU A 103 -6.63 3.50 18.10
CA LEU A 103 -8.04 3.62 17.72
C LEU A 103 -8.98 3.57 18.92
N LEU A 104 -10.10 4.27 18.80
CA LEU A 104 -11.29 3.98 19.62
C LEU A 104 -11.90 2.64 19.18
N LEU A 105 -12.68 1.99 20.05
CA LEU A 105 -13.38 0.75 19.68
C LEU A 105 -14.33 0.95 18.48
N GLN A 106 -15.02 2.09 18.41
CA GLN A 106 -15.89 2.44 17.28
C GLN A 106 -15.10 2.56 15.97
N ASP A 107 -13.92 3.21 16.00
CA ASP A 107 -13.08 3.37 14.81
C ASP A 107 -12.49 2.01 14.42
N PHE A 108 -12.17 1.16 15.41
CA PHE A 108 -11.75 -0.20 15.14
C PHE A 108 -12.83 -0.99 14.41
N GLN A 109 -14.13 -0.76 14.64
CA GLN A 109 -15.21 -1.43 13.90
C GLN A 109 -15.31 -0.98 12.44
N THR A 110 -15.01 0.29 12.15
CA THR A 110 -15.29 0.89 10.83
C THR A 110 -14.06 1.08 9.95
N ASP A 111 -12.91 1.45 10.51
CA ASP A 111 -11.76 2.00 9.79
C ASP A 111 -10.72 0.93 9.41
N ARG A 112 -11.12 -0.34 9.40
CA ARG A 112 -10.26 -1.46 9.01
C ARG A 112 -10.34 -1.73 7.51
N ILE A 113 -9.18 -1.81 6.87
CA ILE A 113 -9.05 -2.21 5.46
C ILE A 113 -9.23 -3.73 5.31
N GLU A 114 -8.80 -4.50 6.30
CA GLU A 114 -8.94 -5.96 6.40
C GLU A 114 -9.03 -6.37 7.88
N ASN A 115 -9.48 -7.60 8.15
CA ASN A 115 -9.60 -8.09 9.52
C ASN A 115 -8.23 -8.44 10.12
N PRO A 116 -7.78 -7.77 11.20
CA PRO A 116 -6.51 -8.08 11.84
C PRO A 116 -6.61 -9.33 12.72
N ILE A 117 -5.46 -9.88 13.12
CA ILE A 117 -5.39 -10.94 14.13
C ILE A 117 -5.38 -10.30 15.51
N ILE A 118 -6.27 -10.74 16.40
CA ILE A 118 -6.34 -10.25 17.78
C ILE A 118 -5.25 -10.95 18.59
N LEU A 119 -4.34 -10.17 19.17
CA LEU A 119 -3.24 -10.66 20.02
C LEU A 119 -3.61 -10.65 21.50
N TRP A 120 -4.45 -9.70 21.89
CA TRP A 120 -4.98 -9.57 23.24
C TRP A 120 -6.23 -8.68 23.25
N GLU A 121 -7.16 -8.94 24.15
CA GLU A 121 -8.36 -8.12 24.35
C GLU A 121 -8.89 -8.24 25.79
N ARG A 122 -9.65 -7.23 26.21
CA ARG A 122 -10.48 -7.30 27.42
C ARG A 122 -11.81 -7.95 27.08
N GLY A 123 -12.14 -9.04 27.77
CA GLY A 123 -13.33 -9.82 27.47
C GLY A 123 -13.25 -10.37 26.04
N ASN A 124 -14.17 -9.93 25.19
CA ASN A 124 -14.28 -10.30 23.77
C ASN A 124 -14.56 -9.09 22.86
N LEU A 125 -14.19 -7.88 23.31
CA LEU A 125 -14.59 -6.63 22.66
C LEU A 125 -14.09 -6.51 21.20
N LEU A 126 -12.84 -6.88 20.94
CA LEU A 126 -12.27 -6.79 19.59
C LEU A 126 -12.79 -7.93 18.72
N THR A 127 -12.94 -9.13 19.29
CA THR A 127 -13.49 -10.29 18.59
C THR A 127 -14.91 -10.00 18.11
N LEU A 128 -15.77 -9.46 18.97
CA LEU A 128 -17.12 -9.03 18.60
C LEU A 128 -17.10 -7.90 17.56
N ALA A 129 -16.22 -6.92 17.73
CA ALA A 129 -16.09 -5.83 16.76
C ALA A 129 -15.68 -6.32 15.36
N VAL A 130 -14.91 -7.41 15.25
CA VAL A 130 -14.56 -8.04 13.97
C VAL A 130 -15.70 -8.91 13.44
N SER A 131 -16.34 -9.73 14.28
CA SER A 131 -17.44 -10.61 13.85
C SER A 131 -18.65 -9.83 13.35
N ASP A 132 -18.98 -8.73 14.02
CA ASP A 132 -20.18 -7.95 13.74
C ASP A 132 -19.97 -6.99 12.55
N ASN A 133 -18.71 -6.68 12.22
CA ASN A 133 -18.34 -5.74 11.15
C ASN A 133 -17.19 -6.28 10.29
N PRO A 134 -17.34 -7.42 9.61
CA PRO A 134 -16.25 -8.01 8.84
C PRO A 134 -15.80 -7.08 7.70
N ARG A 135 -14.48 -6.96 7.52
CA ARG A 135 -13.88 -6.14 6.45
C ARG A 135 -13.09 -6.99 5.47
N ASN A 136 -13.36 -6.76 4.19
CA ASN A 136 -12.57 -7.27 3.07
C ASN A 136 -11.76 -6.13 2.47
N TYR A 137 -10.61 -6.47 1.87
CA TYR A 137 -9.80 -5.51 1.14
C TYR A 137 -10.66 -4.78 0.09
N PRO A 138 -10.51 -3.44 -0.08
CA PRO A 138 -11.33 -2.66 -0.99
C PRO A 138 -11.41 -3.27 -2.39
N PRO A 139 -12.60 -3.29 -3.02
CA PRO A 139 -12.75 -3.81 -4.36
C PRO A 139 -11.94 -2.98 -5.36
N PHE A 140 -11.42 -3.66 -6.37
CA PHE A 140 -10.76 -3.03 -7.50
C PHE A 140 -11.81 -2.62 -8.53
N ASP A 141 -11.74 -1.38 -9.03
CA ASP A 141 -12.63 -0.86 -10.07
C ASP A 141 -11.87 -0.67 -11.38
N PRO A 142 -11.97 -1.62 -12.34
CA PRO A 142 -11.36 -1.49 -13.65
C PRO A 142 -11.89 -0.31 -14.48
N GLN A 143 -13.15 0.09 -14.29
CA GLN A 143 -13.76 1.20 -15.02
C GLN A 143 -13.16 2.54 -14.55
N TRP A 144 -12.94 2.69 -13.24
CA TRP A 144 -12.26 3.87 -12.69
C TRP A 144 -10.89 4.12 -13.35
N ILE A 145 -10.16 3.05 -13.68
CA ILE A 145 -8.89 3.13 -14.40
C ILE A 145 -9.13 3.48 -15.87
N GLU A 146 -9.98 2.76 -16.59
CA GLU A 146 -10.24 2.99 -18.03
C GLU A 146 -10.71 4.43 -18.29
N ASP A 147 -11.56 4.99 -17.42
CA ASP A 147 -12.03 6.39 -17.50
C ASP A 147 -10.90 7.44 -17.41
N ARG A 148 -9.75 7.08 -16.84
CA ARG A 148 -8.62 7.99 -16.57
C ARG A 148 -7.39 7.69 -17.40
N PHE A 149 -7.19 6.43 -17.78
CA PHE A 149 -5.92 5.95 -18.34
C PHE A 149 -5.48 6.74 -19.57
N TRP A 150 -6.40 7.01 -20.50
CA TRP A 150 -6.05 7.71 -21.73
C TRP A 150 -5.77 9.20 -21.54
N VAL A 151 -6.43 9.84 -20.55
CA VAL A 151 -6.12 11.21 -20.14
C VAL A 151 -4.73 11.26 -19.50
N TRP A 152 -4.40 10.26 -18.68
CA TRP A 152 -3.08 10.06 -18.11
C TRP A 152 -1.99 9.82 -19.15
N VAL A 153 -2.24 9.01 -20.19
CA VAL A 153 -1.29 8.84 -21.30
C VAL A 153 -0.99 10.16 -21.99
N HIS A 154 -2.03 10.96 -22.27
CA HIS A 154 -1.85 12.29 -22.83
C HIS A 154 -1.02 13.20 -21.90
N TYR A 155 -1.30 13.19 -20.58
CA TYR A 155 -0.49 13.91 -19.59
C TYR A 155 1.00 13.54 -19.69
N GLY A 156 1.33 12.25 -19.62
CA GLY A 156 2.71 11.79 -19.73
C GLY A 156 3.39 12.22 -21.04
N ALA A 157 2.67 12.14 -22.17
CA ALA A 157 3.16 12.60 -23.46
C ALA A 157 3.42 14.11 -23.50
N THR A 158 2.54 14.93 -22.91
CA THR A 158 2.74 16.38 -22.82
C THR A 158 3.97 16.72 -21.98
N LYS A 159 4.16 16.05 -20.84
CA LYS A 159 5.33 16.25 -19.97
C LYS A 159 6.62 15.84 -20.67
N LEU A 160 6.60 14.72 -21.38
CA LEU A 160 7.72 14.27 -22.21
C LEU A 160 8.10 15.30 -23.28
N GLY A 161 7.11 15.83 -24.02
CA GLY A 161 7.34 16.83 -25.06
C GLY A 161 7.84 18.17 -24.54
N ARG A 162 7.59 18.48 -23.26
CA ARG A 162 8.12 19.66 -22.56
C ARG A 162 9.53 19.45 -22.01
N GLY A 163 10.07 18.23 -22.08
CA GLY A 163 11.38 17.89 -21.48
C GLY A 163 11.33 17.77 -19.95
N GLU A 164 10.15 17.65 -19.35
CA GLU A 164 9.98 17.46 -17.90
C GLU A 164 10.23 15.98 -17.55
N LEU A 165 11.47 15.49 -17.76
CA LEU A 165 11.76 14.05 -17.79
C LEU A 165 11.55 13.35 -16.43
N PHE A 166 11.97 13.97 -15.32
CA PHE A 166 11.70 13.42 -13.98
C PHE A 166 10.20 13.32 -13.69
N GLU A 167 9.39 14.30 -14.11
CA GLU A 167 7.93 14.24 -13.98
C GLU A 167 7.35 13.02 -14.71
N VAL A 168 7.88 12.68 -15.89
CA VAL A 168 7.44 11.49 -16.63
C VAL A 168 7.89 10.21 -15.94
N ILE A 169 9.08 10.16 -15.35
CA ILE A 169 9.60 9.00 -14.61
C ILE A 169 8.76 8.73 -13.36
N ASP A 170 8.42 9.77 -12.60
CA ASP A 170 7.55 9.67 -11.43
C ASP A 170 6.15 9.24 -11.85
N PHE A 171 5.66 9.79 -12.97
CA PHE A 171 4.37 9.40 -13.53
C PHE A 171 4.33 7.94 -14.05
N LEU A 172 5.41 7.43 -14.64
CA LEU A 172 5.55 6.02 -14.98
C LEU A 172 5.48 5.14 -13.73
N SER A 173 6.10 5.58 -12.63
CA SER A 173 6.03 4.88 -11.34
C SER A 173 4.63 4.90 -10.74
N PHE A 174 3.91 6.02 -10.88
CA PHE A 174 2.48 6.12 -10.54
C PHE A 174 1.64 5.12 -11.35
N LEU A 175 1.75 5.09 -12.67
CA LEU A 175 1.02 4.13 -13.51
C LEU A 175 1.35 2.68 -13.17
N ARG A 176 2.63 2.39 -12.89
CA ARG A 176 3.07 1.05 -12.46
C ARG A 176 2.38 0.62 -11.17
N GLY A 177 2.33 1.50 -10.17
CA GLY A 177 1.81 1.19 -8.83
C GLY A 177 0.31 1.27 -8.67
N GLN A 178 -0.36 2.18 -9.39
CA GLN A 178 -1.80 2.44 -9.23
C GLN A 178 -2.65 1.81 -10.34
N VAL A 179 -2.05 1.47 -11.48
CA VAL A 179 -2.77 0.90 -12.63
C VAL A 179 -2.31 -0.52 -12.92
N LEU A 180 -1.07 -0.68 -13.39
CA LEU A 180 -0.62 -1.95 -13.97
C LEU A 180 -0.52 -3.07 -12.94
N ALA A 181 0.09 -2.81 -11.79
CA ALA A 181 0.28 -3.84 -10.77
C ALA A 181 -1.04 -4.29 -10.11
N PRO A 182 -1.93 -3.38 -9.66
CA PRO A 182 -3.28 -3.76 -9.20
C PRO A 182 -4.05 -4.60 -10.22
N LEU A 183 -4.06 -4.17 -11.49
CA LEU A 183 -4.78 -4.85 -12.58
C LEU A 183 -4.23 -6.25 -12.81
N ALA A 184 -2.91 -6.40 -12.90
CA ALA A 184 -2.25 -7.68 -13.10
C ALA A 184 -2.47 -8.65 -11.94
N LYS A 185 -2.51 -8.15 -10.70
CA LYS A 185 -2.79 -8.96 -9.50
C LYS A 185 -4.22 -9.45 -9.46
N VAL A 186 -5.20 -8.57 -9.73
CA VAL A 186 -6.62 -8.97 -9.77
C VAL A 186 -6.84 -10.03 -10.84
N GLN A 187 -6.20 -9.88 -12.01
CA GLN A 187 -6.25 -10.89 -13.08
C GLN A 187 -5.68 -12.25 -12.63
N ALA A 188 -4.74 -12.26 -11.68
CA ALA A 188 -4.16 -13.46 -11.09
C ALA A 188 -4.91 -13.96 -9.83
N GLY A 189 -6.07 -13.38 -9.49
CA GLY A 189 -6.84 -13.75 -8.30
C GLY A 189 -6.22 -13.26 -6.98
N LEU A 190 -5.34 -12.26 -7.04
CA LEU A 190 -4.62 -11.70 -5.89
C LEU A 190 -5.19 -10.33 -5.50
N LEU A 191 -4.91 -9.93 -4.26
CA LEU A 191 -5.27 -8.59 -3.77
C LEU A 191 -4.50 -7.50 -4.55
N PRO A 192 -5.14 -6.37 -4.90
CA PRO A 192 -4.57 -5.28 -5.70
C PRO A 192 -3.55 -4.40 -4.92
N ARG A 193 -2.63 -5.01 -4.18
CA ARG A 193 -1.65 -4.34 -3.30
C ARG A 193 -0.45 -3.74 -4.05
N GLY A 194 -0.71 -2.90 -5.05
CA GLY A 194 0.30 -2.21 -5.86
C GLY A 194 1.44 -3.11 -6.33
N VAL A 195 2.66 -2.57 -6.37
CA VAL A 195 3.88 -3.29 -6.82
C VAL A 195 4.47 -4.25 -5.79
N ARG A 196 3.90 -4.37 -4.59
CA ARG A 196 4.50 -5.18 -3.51
C ARG A 196 4.60 -6.64 -3.95
N ASN A 197 5.77 -7.27 -3.83
CA ASN A 197 5.97 -8.70 -4.14
C ASN A 197 5.68 -9.13 -5.59
N LEU A 198 5.73 -8.23 -6.58
CA LEU A 198 5.48 -8.60 -7.99
C LEU A 198 6.38 -9.76 -8.45
N GLU A 199 7.63 -9.77 -8.00
CA GLU A 199 8.67 -10.74 -8.32
C GLU A 199 8.28 -12.17 -7.93
N THR A 200 7.52 -12.32 -6.84
CA THR A 200 7.13 -13.62 -6.29
C THR A 200 5.68 -13.97 -6.63
N GLU A 201 4.79 -12.97 -6.65
CA GLU A 201 3.36 -13.18 -6.83
C GLU A 201 2.96 -13.35 -8.31
N ILE A 202 3.59 -12.62 -9.23
CA ILE A 202 3.28 -12.67 -10.67
C ILE A 202 4.56 -12.64 -11.54
N PRO A 203 5.48 -13.61 -11.37
CA PRO A 203 6.78 -13.63 -12.06
C PRO A 203 6.67 -13.60 -13.59
N PHE A 204 5.58 -14.12 -14.14
CA PHE A 204 5.31 -14.19 -15.57
C PHE A 204 5.09 -12.81 -16.23
N TYR A 205 4.79 -11.75 -15.47
CA TYR A 205 4.69 -10.38 -15.98
C TYR A 205 5.94 -9.52 -15.71
N LEU A 206 7.01 -10.06 -15.11
CA LEU A 206 8.16 -9.24 -14.71
C LEU A 206 8.88 -8.56 -15.88
N ASN A 207 8.95 -9.22 -17.03
CA ASN A 207 9.55 -8.61 -18.21
C ASN A 207 8.73 -7.39 -18.68
N ASP A 208 7.41 -7.47 -18.63
CA ASP A 208 6.54 -6.35 -18.97
C ASP A 208 6.73 -5.18 -17.99
N PHE A 209 6.78 -5.47 -16.67
CA PHE A 209 7.07 -4.43 -15.67
C PHE A 209 8.44 -3.77 -15.86
N ARG A 210 9.49 -4.54 -16.17
CA ARG A 210 10.83 -3.99 -16.44
C ARG A 210 10.83 -3.03 -17.63
N GLN A 211 10.05 -3.31 -18.66
CA GLN A 211 9.93 -2.44 -19.84
C GLN A 211 9.23 -1.10 -19.55
N THR A 212 8.57 -0.97 -18.40
CA THR A 212 8.00 0.32 -17.93
C THR A 212 9.03 1.20 -17.22
N ILE A 213 10.27 0.74 -17.07
CA ILE A 213 11.37 1.48 -16.43
C ILE A 213 12.32 1.94 -17.54
N PRO A 214 12.56 3.25 -17.69
CA PRO A 214 13.50 3.74 -18.68
C PRO A 214 14.92 3.33 -18.33
N ALA A 215 15.66 2.80 -19.31
CA ALA A 215 17.04 2.38 -19.13
C ALA A 215 18.00 3.57 -18.93
N LYS A 216 17.60 4.77 -19.40
CA LYS A 216 18.36 6.01 -19.32
C LYS A 216 17.43 7.20 -19.09
N HIS A 217 17.99 8.26 -18.52
CA HIS A 217 17.32 9.53 -18.35
C HIS A 217 17.43 10.38 -19.64
N ASP A 218 16.67 10.00 -20.67
CA ASP A 218 16.55 10.74 -21.92
C ASP A 218 15.15 10.59 -22.55
N GLN A 219 14.83 11.47 -23.50
CA GLN A 219 13.51 11.55 -24.12
C GLN A 219 13.12 10.29 -24.89
N GLU A 220 14.06 9.59 -25.53
CA GLU A 220 13.76 8.40 -26.31
C GLU A 220 13.45 7.21 -25.40
N GLU A 221 14.30 6.93 -24.41
CA GLU A 221 14.12 5.80 -23.50
C GLU A 221 12.87 5.96 -22.62
N ILE A 222 12.58 7.19 -22.19
CA ILE A 222 11.35 7.50 -21.45
C ILE A 222 10.12 7.37 -22.35
N GLY A 223 10.21 7.86 -23.60
CA GLY A 223 9.15 7.68 -24.59
C GLY A 223 8.83 6.22 -24.87
N ARG A 224 9.86 5.38 -25.04
CA ARG A 224 9.70 3.92 -25.19
C ARG A 224 9.05 3.29 -23.96
N SER A 225 9.43 3.70 -22.75
CA SER A 225 8.83 3.20 -21.50
C SER A 225 7.34 3.54 -21.38
N LEU A 226 6.92 4.73 -21.85
CA LEU A 226 5.50 5.09 -21.97
C LEU A 226 4.78 4.20 -22.99
N GLN A 227 5.36 3.96 -24.16
CA GLN A 227 4.78 3.05 -25.16
C GLN A 227 4.63 1.62 -24.62
N HIS A 228 5.62 1.12 -23.89
CA HIS A 228 5.57 -0.17 -23.21
C HIS A 228 4.47 -0.22 -22.14
N THR A 229 4.33 0.84 -21.35
CA THR A 229 3.26 0.99 -20.35
C THR A 229 1.88 0.91 -20.98
N ILE A 230 1.64 1.60 -22.10
CA ILE A 230 0.38 1.57 -22.85
C ILE A 230 0.09 0.16 -23.36
N ARG A 231 1.06 -0.47 -24.03
CA ARG A 231 0.89 -1.82 -24.56
C ARG A 231 0.56 -2.83 -23.46
N PHE A 232 1.24 -2.73 -22.33
CA PHE A 232 1.02 -3.62 -21.20
C PHE A 232 -0.37 -3.41 -20.57
N TYR A 233 -0.81 -2.16 -20.44
CA TYR A 233 -2.18 -1.87 -20.03
C TYR A 233 -3.22 -2.51 -20.97
N CYS A 234 -3.09 -2.33 -22.29
CA CYS A 234 -4.02 -2.92 -23.25
C CYS A 234 -4.04 -4.46 -23.16
N GLN A 235 -2.87 -5.08 -22.96
CA GLN A 235 -2.76 -6.52 -22.75
C GLN A 235 -3.50 -6.97 -21.49
N LEU A 236 -3.31 -6.29 -20.36
CA LEU A 236 -4.01 -6.62 -19.11
C LEU A 236 -5.52 -6.40 -19.23
N ARG A 237 -5.93 -5.25 -19.79
CA ARG A 237 -7.33 -4.88 -20.02
C ARG A 237 -8.06 -5.92 -20.86
N SER A 238 -7.44 -6.41 -21.93
CA SER A 238 -8.04 -7.39 -22.84
C SER A 238 -8.40 -8.73 -22.20
N LYS A 239 -7.77 -9.06 -21.06
CA LYS A 239 -7.95 -10.32 -20.33
C LYS A 239 -8.96 -10.22 -19.19
N LEU A 240 -9.44 -9.02 -18.85
CA LEU A 240 -10.52 -8.87 -17.89
C LEU A 240 -11.83 -9.34 -18.54
N ALA A 241 -12.68 -10.05 -17.78
CA ALA A 241 -13.99 -10.48 -18.26
C ALA A 241 -14.79 -9.24 -18.72
N MET A 242 -14.95 -9.10 -20.04
CA MET A 242 -15.25 -7.84 -20.73
C MET A 242 -16.73 -7.43 -20.75
N SER A 243 -17.63 -8.16 -20.10
CA SER A 243 -19.06 -7.93 -20.34
C SER A 243 -19.59 -6.57 -19.86
N GLU A 244 -18.83 -5.85 -19.03
CA GLU A 244 -19.28 -4.56 -18.43
C GLU A 244 -18.28 -3.41 -18.55
N LEU A 245 -17.07 -3.61 -19.11
CA LEU A 245 -16.07 -2.54 -19.22
C LEU A 245 -16.36 -1.64 -20.44
N ILE A 246 -16.58 -0.35 -20.20
CA ILE A 246 -16.76 0.66 -21.25
C ILE A 246 -15.38 1.11 -21.73
N ILE A 247 -14.99 0.66 -22.93
CA ILE A 247 -13.70 0.98 -23.54
C ILE A 247 -13.74 2.34 -24.25
N HIS A 248 -12.81 3.22 -23.91
CA HIS A 248 -12.67 4.55 -24.50
C HIS A 248 -11.74 4.54 -25.73
N SER A 249 -12.13 3.79 -26.76
CA SER A 249 -11.30 3.57 -27.97
C SER A 249 -10.90 4.85 -28.71
N GLN A 250 -11.74 5.89 -28.69
CA GLN A 250 -11.42 7.18 -29.29
C GLN A 250 -10.31 7.91 -28.51
N ALA A 251 -10.37 7.87 -27.17
CA ALA A 251 -9.35 8.46 -26.32
C ALA A 251 -8.02 7.69 -26.46
N GLU A 252 -8.08 6.36 -26.54
CA GLU A 252 -6.93 5.50 -26.83
C GLU A 252 -6.19 5.89 -28.10
N ALA A 253 -6.93 6.00 -29.21
CA ALA A 253 -6.37 6.38 -30.50
C ALA A 253 -5.76 7.79 -30.47
N ALA A 254 -6.47 8.75 -29.89
CA ALA A 254 -6.01 10.14 -29.80
C ALA A 254 -4.74 10.29 -28.95
N SER A 255 -4.73 9.71 -27.75
CA SER A 255 -3.60 9.81 -26.82
C SER A 255 -2.36 9.08 -27.33
N THR A 256 -2.52 7.90 -27.95
CA THR A 256 -1.40 7.16 -28.55
C THR A 256 -0.80 7.89 -29.74
N LYS A 257 -1.66 8.44 -30.63
CA LYS A 257 -1.21 9.26 -31.76
C LYS A 257 -0.47 10.51 -31.29
N TYR A 258 -0.97 11.16 -30.25
CA TYR A 258 -0.31 12.33 -29.66
C TYR A 258 1.08 11.98 -29.09
N LEU A 259 1.20 10.91 -28.30
CA LEU A 259 2.49 10.44 -27.79
C LEU A 259 3.48 10.17 -28.94
N GLN A 260 3.04 9.49 -30.00
CA GLN A 260 3.89 9.22 -31.15
C GLN A 260 4.39 10.52 -31.80
N SER A 261 3.51 11.51 -31.98
CA SER A 261 3.88 12.81 -32.53
C SER A 261 4.88 13.60 -31.68
N VAL A 262 4.91 13.36 -30.37
CA VAL A 262 5.91 13.92 -29.45
C VAL A 262 7.24 13.22 -29.65
N ILE A 263 7.25 11.88 -29.65
CA ILE A 263 8.46 11.07 -29.82
C ILE A 263 9.14 11.35 -31.16
N ASP A 264 8.37 11.54 -32.23
CA ASP A 264 8.93 11.80 -33.56
C ASP A 264 9.66 13.14 -33.68
N LYS A 265 9.50 14.05 -32.71
CA LYS A 265 10.25 15.33 -32.66
C LYS A 265 11.65 15.20 -32.06
N PHE A 266 11.99 14.06 -31.47
CA PHE A 266 13.32 13.84 -30.88
C PHE A 266 14.35 13.35 -31.91
N LYS A 267 13.90 13.03 -33.12
CA LYS A 267 14.71 12.59 -34.26
C LYS A 267 15.32 13.76 -35.02
#